data_AF-A0A928QL06-F1
#
_entry.id   AF-A0A928QL06-F1
#
_cell.length_a   1.000
_cell.length_b   1.000
_cell.length_c   1.000
_cell.angle_alpha   90.00
_cell.angle_beta   90.00
_cell.angle_gamma   90.00
#
_symmetry.space_group_name_H-M   'P 1'
#
loop_
_entity.id
_entity.type
_entity.pdbx_description
1 polymer ?
#
loop_
_entity_poly.entity_id
_entity_poly.type
_entity_poly.pdbx_seq_one_letter_code
_entity_poly.pdbx_strand_id
1 'polypeptide(L)'
;MQAIRHFMLDAYDCNFEQANSVMVINNLLVSLADGLNMHPIMPPYILPYYYCDETEDGGISAFLICENGSHITVHTFPYRYCYFIDVLTDKFFEEERAKELIQRQIYAKNMQCMLTDRRDDAQLDENLNSSTDFGPHYMITIENLDATMESIFKWLDCIAPKINMLPISRPYVIFDNVENPDFISGILVVAQSHIAFHYSIAERAANVDIFSCSFLDDGVVESIIEQSFGEDVRLRLHARGSKHKHNIRYTEKNNYNIRINKAWQDNIYKET
;
A
#
# COMPACT_ATOMS: atom_id res chain seq x y z
N MET A 1 17.34 -1.77 -12.85
CA MET A 1 15.95 -1.81 -12.33
C MET A 1 15.80 -3.02 -11.41
N GLN A 2 15.59 -2.84 -10.10
CA GLN A 2 15.59 -3.98 -9.16
C GLN A 2 14.59 -3.81 -8.00
N ALA A 3 13.30 -3.80 -8.32
CA ALA A 3 12.26 -4.46 -7.52
C ALA A 3 11.22 -4.95 -8.54
N ILE A 4 10.97 -6.25 -8.57
CA ILE A 4 10.31 -6.90 -9.70
C ILE A 4 9.23 -7.85 -9.25
N ARG A 5 9.37 -8.49 -8.08
CA ARG A 5 8.37 -9.40 -7.55
C ARG A 5 7.42 -8.63 -6.66
N HIS A 6 6.14 -8.66 -7.01
CA HIS A 6 5.07 -8.11 -6.21
C HIS A 6 4.19 -9.25 -5.73
N PHE A 7 4.31 -9.59 -4.46
CA PHE A 7 3.43 -10.55 -3.80
C PHE A 7 2.33 -9.80 -3.08
N MET A 8 1.12 -10.32 -3.25
CA MET A 8 -0.11 -9.74 -2.78
C MET A 8 -0.88 -10.83 -2.04
N LEU A 9 -1.27 -10.58 -0.80
CA LEU A 9 -2.06 -11.51 -0.02
C LEU A 9 -3.27 -10.81 0.59
N ASP A 10 -4.42 -11.42 0.35
CA ASP A 10 -5.70 -11.03 0.93
C ASP A 10 -6.17 -12.16 1.86
N ALA A 11 -6.25 -11.86 3.16
CA ALA A 11 -6.65 -12.82 4.17
C ALA A 11 -8.02 -12.47 4.75
N TYR A 12 -8.86 -13.49 4.99
CA TYR A 12 -10.23 -13.35 5.48
C TYR A 12 -10.54 -14.31 6.63
N ASP A 13 -11.59 -13.98 7.37
CA ASP A 13 -12.00 -14.65 8.61
C ASP A 13 -10.82 -14.69 9.62
N CYS A 14 -10.13 -13.56 9.74
CA CYS A 14 -8.92 -13.44 10.54
C CYS A 14 -9.22 -13.26 12.02
N ASN A 15 -8.24 -13.40 12.90
CA ASN A 15 -8.44 -13.16 14.33
C ASN A 15 -8.52 -11.65 14.64
N PHE A 16 -9.60 -11.20 15.30
CA PHE A 16 -9.83 -9.80 15.66
C PHE A 16 -8.70 -9.20 16.51
N GLU A 17 -8.27 -9.91 17.56
CA GLU A 17 -7.24 -9.41 18.50
C GLU A 17 -5.87 -9.31 17.82
N GLN A 18 -5.52 -10.27 16.96
CA GLN A 18 -4.30 -10.19 16.16
C GLN A 18 -4.34 -9.03 15.18
N ALA A 19 -5.49 -8.80 14.52
CA ALA A 19 -5.66 -7.71 13.56
C ALA A 19 -5.53 -6.34 14.23
N ASN A 20 -5.86 -6.26 15.52
CA ASN A 20 -5.80 -5.04 16.31
C ASN A 20 -4.53 -4.94 17.19
N SER A 21 -3.52 -5.79 16.97
CA SER A 21 -2.31 -5.84 17.81
C SER A 21 -1.09 -5.27 17.11
N VAL A 22 -0.65 -4.09 17.56
CA VAL A 22 0.59 -3.44 17.12
C VAL A 22 1.80 -4.39 17.20
N MET A 23 1.89 -5.21 18.25
CA MET A 23 2.98 -6.16 18.43
C MET A 23 2.96 -7.27 17.36
N VAL A 24 1.78 -7.80 17.03
CA VAL A 24 1.65 -8.82 15.98
C VAL A 24 2.02 -8.24 14.62
N ILE A 25 1.55 -7.03 14.30
CA ILE A 25 1.86 -6.37 13.01
C ILE A 25 3.35 -6.03 12.89
N ASN A 26 3.98 -5.55 13.97
CA ASN A 26 5.42 -5.32 14.00
C ASN A 26 6.20 -6.61 13.70
N ASN A 27 5.86 -7.70 14.40
CA ASN A 27 6.55 -8.97 14.25
C ASN A 27 6.32 -9.59 12.86
N LEU A 28 5.13 -9.40 12.30
CA LEU A 28 4.81 -9.80 10.92
C LEU A 28 5.76 -9.12 9.93
N LEU A 29 5.90 -7.80 9.98
CA LEU A 29 6.76 -7.05 9.07
C LEU A 29 8.23 -7.47 9.17
N VAL A 30 8.77 -7.57 10.40
CA VAL A 30 10.17 -7.95 10.61
C VAL A 30 10.43 -9.40 10.20
N SER A 31 9.51 -10.32 10.55
CA SER A 31 9.67 -11.75 10.20
C SER A 31 9.55 -12.00 8.71
N LEU A 32 8.72 -11.22 8.00
CA LEU A 32 8.64 -11.30 6.55
C LEU A 32 9.92 -10.77 5.90
N ALA A 33 10.43 -9.63 6.33
CA ALA A 33 11.67 -9.08 5.80
C ALA A 33 12.83 -10.07 5.98
N ASP A 34 13.04 -10.57 7.20
CA ASP A 34 14.07 -11.57 7.49
C ASP A 34 13.85 -12.87 6.69
N GLY A 35 12.63 -13.41 6.73
CA GLY A 35 12.29 -14.70 6.11
C GLY A 35 12.35 -14.71 4.58
N LEU A 36 12.26 -13.53 3.94
CA LEU A 36 12.38 -13.29 2.50
C LEU A 36 13.73 -12.64 2.11
N ASN A 37 14.66 -12.50 3.07
CA ASN A 37 15.98 -11.92 2.86
C ASN A 37 15.95 -10.47 2.32
N MET A 38 14.93 -9.70 2.72
CA MET A 38 14.81 -8.27 2.47
C MET A 38 15.52 -7.51 3.59
N HIS A 39 16.16 -6.40 3.24
CA HIS A 39 17.03 -5.65 4.14
C HIS A 39 16.35 -4.32 4.49
N PRO A 40 15.77 -4.17 5.69
CA PRO A 40 15.07 -2.94 6.05
C PRO A 40 16.01 -1.76 6.19
N ILE A 41 15.60 -0.59 5.68
CA ILE A 41 16.33 0.69 5.83
C ILE A 41 15.75 1.58 6.93
N MET A 42 14.64 1.14 7.53
CA MET A 42 13.92 1.80 8.61
C MET A 42 13.26 0.76 9.52
N PRO A 43 12.90 1.09 10.77
CA PRO A 43 12.02 0.23 11.56
C PRO A 43 10.61 0.19 10.97
N PRO A 44 9.77 -0.81 11.31
CA PRO A 44 8.35 -0.80 10.95
C PRO A 44 7.67 0.50 11.37
N TYR A 45 6.96 1.14 10.43
CA TYR A 45 6.09 2.27 10.71
C TYR A 45 4.68 1.76 10.88
N ILE A 46 4.07 2.03 12.04
CA ILE A 46 2.75 1.51 12.41
C ILE A 46 1.83 2.70 12.70
N LEU A 47 0.71 2.74 11.99
CA LEU A 47 -0.28 3.80 12.04
C LEU A 47 -1.67 3.22 12.38
N PRO A 48 -2.12 3.36 13.62
CA PRO A 48 -3.49 3.07 13.99
C PRO A 48 -4.45 4.09 13.37
N TYR A 49 -5.48 3.60 12.68
CA TYR A 49 -6.52 4.40 12.05
C TYR A 49 -7.87 4.07 12.70
N TYR A 50 -8.20 4.75 13.79
CA TYR A 50 -9.46 4.56 14.54
C TYR A 50 -10.40 5.77 14.48
N TYR A 51 -10.08 6.73 13.60
CA TYR A 51 -10.87 7.93 13.34
C TYR A 51 -11.52 7.89 11.94
N CYS A 52 -11.76 6.68 11.44
CA CYS A 52 -12.43 6.40 10.19
C CYS A 52 -13.88 6.90 10.17
N ASP A 53 -14.36 7.27 8.98
CA ASP A 53 -15.78 7.62 8.81
C ASP A 53 -16.66 6.40 9.02
N GLU A 54 -16.31 5.25 8.44
CA GLU A 54 -16.95 3.98 8.72
C GLU A 54 -16.11 3.16 9.70
N THR A 55 -16.70 2.78 10.83
CA THR A 55 -16.01 2.09 11.92
C THR A 55 -15.34 0.79 11.45
N GLU A 56 -15.95 0.13 10.46
CA GLU A 56 -15.44 -1.11 9.86
C GLU A 56 -14.13 -0.93 9.10
N ASP A 57 -13.82 0.28 8.66
CA ASP A 57 -12.56 0.62 7.99
C ASP A 57 -11.43 0.93 8.98
N GLY A 58 -11.75 0.95 10.27
CA GLY A 58 -10.77 1.17 11.32
C GLY A 58 -9.87 -0.03 11.52
N GLY A 59 -8.61 0.22 11.86
CA GLY A 59 -7.61 -0.82 12.08
C GLY A 59 -6.19 -0.28 12.17
N ILE A 60 -5.23 -1.10 11.78
CA ILE A 60 -3.81 -0.76 11.76
C ILE A 60 -3.30 -0.86 10.32
N SER A 61 -2.74 0.26 9.83
CA SER A 61 -1.93 0.29 8.61
C SER A 61 -0.47 0.36 9.00
N ALA A 62 0.39 -0.39 8.34
CA ALA A 62 1.81 -0.40 8.63
C ALA A 62 2.63 -0.64 7.37
N PHE A 63 3.87 -0.17 7.37
CA PHE A 63 4.80 -0.42 6.29
C PHE A 63 6.24 -0.54 6.78
N LEU A 64 7.06 -1.17 5.94
CA LEU A 64 8.49 -1.32 6.10
C LEU A 64 9.14 -1.08 4.74
N ILE A 65 10.03 -0.09 4.65
CA ILE A 65 10.82 0.14 3.43
C ILE A 65 12.14 -0.63 3.58
N CYS A 66 12.51 -1.30 2.49
CA CYS A 66 13.74 -2.07 2.37
C CYS A 66 14.61 -1.51 1.23
N GLU A 67 15.86 -1.95 1.16
CA GLU A 67 16.79 -1.60 0.09
C GLU A 67 16.22 -1.90 -1.31
N ASN A 68 16.85 -1.32 -2.34
CA ASN A 68 16.52 -1.55 -3.75
C ASN A 68 15.09 -1.14 -4.14
N GLY A 69 14.48 -0.16 -3.48
CA GLY A 69 13.11 0.26 -3.79
C GLY A 69 12.07 -0.82 -3.48
N SER A 70 12.30 -1.58 -2.41
CA SER A 70 11.43 -2.65 -1.94
C SER A 70 10.59 -2.18 -0.76
N HIS A 71 9.41 -2.77 -0.56
CA HIS A 71 8.59 -2.50 0.61
C HIS A 71 7.76 -3.71 1.04
N ILE A 72 7.29 -3.65 2.29
CA ILE A 72 6.22 -4.49 2.80
C ILE A 72 5.15 -3.55 3.36
N THR A 73 3.89 -3.74 3.00
CA THR A 73 2.76 -3.04 3.64
C THR A 73 1.76 -4.05 4.20
N VAL A 74 1.10 -3.65 5.28
CA VAL A 74 0.04 -4.43 5.91
C VAL A 74 -1.09 -3.46 6.27
N HIS A 75 -2.30 -3.75 5.81
CA HIS A 75 -3.52 -3.09 6.23
C HIS A 75 -4.42 -4.11 6.91
N THR A 76 -4.91 -3.77 8.09
CA THR A 76 -5.80 -4.63 8.86
C THR A 76 -7.15 -3.97 9.05
N PHE A 77 -8.20 -4.79 9.03
CA PHE A 77 -9.56 -4.34 9.30
C PHE A 77 -10.17 -5.32 10.30
N PRO A 78 -9.92 -5.16 11.61
CA PRO A 78 -10.35 -6.09 12.63
C PRO A 78 -11.86 -6.37 12.57
N TYR A 79 -12.67 -5.33 12.36
CA TYR A 79 -14.12 -5.45 12.25
C TYR A 79 -14.58 -6.16 10.96
N ARG A 80 -13.80 -6.09 9.88
CA ARG A 80 -14.03 -6.85 8.64
C ARG A 80 -13.35 -8.22 8.64
N TYR A 81 -12.60 -8.54 9.70
CA TYR A 81 -11.86 -9.80 9.85
C TYR A 81 -10.92 -10.06 8.66
N CYS A 82 -10.27 -9.02 8.13
CA CYS A 82 -9.37 -9.17 6.98
C CYS A 82 -8.04 -8.41 7.12
N TYR A 83 -7.06 -8.89 6.34
CA TYR A 83 -5.75 -8.27 6.15
C TYR A 83 -5.48 -8.15 4.64
N PHE A 84 -4.83 -7.06 4.24
CA PHE A 84 -4.17 -6.95 2.95
C PHE A 84 -2.68 -6.74 3.17
N ILE A 85 -1.87 -7.57 2.53
CA ILE A 85 -0.42 -7.57 2.66
C ILE A 85 0.18 -7.48 1.27
N ASP A 86 1.11 -6.54 1.09
CA ASP A 86 1.87 -6.38 -0.14
C ASP A 86 3.37 -6.48 0.17
N VAL A 87 4.10 -7.20 -0.67
CA VAL A 87 5.56 -7.33 -0.62
C VAL A 87 6.09 -7.06 -2.02
N LEU A 88 6.72 -5.90 -2.20
CA LEU A 88 7.47 -5.57 -3.40
C LEU A 88 8.96 -5.76 -3.12
N THR A 89 9.65 -6.55 -3.94
CA THR A 89 11.08 -6.84 -3.73
C THR A 89 11.84 -7.24 -5.00
N ASP A 90 13.16 -7.07 -4.93
CA ASP A 90 14.13 -7.59 -5.88
C ASP A 90 14.51 -9.05 -5.62
N LYS A 91 14.19 -9.56 -4.42
CA LYS A 91 14.53 -10.91 -4.01
C LYS A 91 13.62 -11.93 -4.67
N PHE A 92 14.22 -13.06 -5.02
CA PHE A 92 13.48 -14.22 -5.50
C PHE A 92 12.92 -15.01 -4.31
N PHE A 93 11.63 -15.31 -4.34
CA PHE A 93 10.96 -16.21 -3.40
C PHE A 93 9.70 -16.82 -4.02
N GLU A 94 9.35 -18.03 -3.62
CA GLU A 94 8.11 -18.68 -4.05
C GLU A 94 6.90 -18.15 -3.26
N GLU A 95 5.73 -18.11 -3.90
CA GLU A 95 4.49 -17.62 -3.27
C GLU A 95 4.19 -18.32 -1.93
N GLU A 96 4.32 -19.65 -1.91
CA GLU A 96 4.09 -20.47 -0.71
C GLU A 96 5.06 -20.12 0.43
N ARG A 97 6.28 -19.67 0.13
CA ARG A 97 7.24 -19.24 1.16
C ARG A 97 6.75 -18.00 1.90
N ALA A 98 6.25 -16.99 1.17
CA ALA A 98 5.71 -15.78 1.79
C ALA A 98 4.45 -16.09 2.59
N LYS A 99 3.56 -16.92 2.05
CA LYS A 99 2.34 -17.37 2.72
C LYS A 99 2.62 -18.13 4.02
N GLU A 100 3.59 -19.05 4.03
CA GLU A 100 4.00 -19.77 5.24
C GLU A 100 4.53 -18.82 6.32
N LEU A 101 5.32 -17.81 5.95
CA LEU A 101 5.83 -16.81 6.89
C LEU A 101 4.69 -15.99 7.51
N ILE A 102 3.69 -15.62 6.72
CA ILE A 102 2.50 -14.89 7.18
C ILE A 102 1.67 -15.76 8.14
N GLN A 103 1.42 -17.03 7.79
CA GLN A 103 0.65 -17.98 8.60
C GLN A 103 1.26 -18.30 9.97
N ARG A 104 2.57 -18.10 10.14
CA ARG A 104 3.24 -18.25 11.44
C ARG A 104 2.92 -17.10 12.39
N GLN A 105 2.51 -15.94 11.88
CA GLN A 105 2.30 -14.72 12.65
C GLN A 105 0.81 -14.42 12.87
N ILE A 106 -0.04 -14.72 11.88
CA ILE A 106 -1.47 -14.43 11.92
C ILE A 106 -2.31 -15.67 11.58
N TYR A 107 -3.51 -15.73 12.16
CA TYR A 107 -4.54 -16.70 11.78
C TYR A 107 -5.53 -16.07 10.81
N ALA A 108 -5.78 -16.77 9.70
CA ALA A 108 -6.89 -16.52 8.78
C ALA A 108 -7.40 -17.86 8.25
N LYS A 109 -8.72 -17.97 8.04
CA LYS A 109 -9.32 -19.19 7.49
C LYS A 109 -9.10 -19.30 5.99
N ASN A 110 -9.12 -18.17 5.31
CA ASN A 110 -9.02 -18.06 3.86
C ASN A 110 -7.90 -17.07 3.52
N MET A 111 -6.97 -17.48 2.66
CA MET A 111 -5.89 -16.63 2.15
C MET A 111 -5.83 -16.79 0.64
N GLN A 112 -5.95 -15.68 -0.07
CA GLN A 112 -5.76 -15.59 -1.50
C GLN A 112 -4.42 -14.90 -1.75
N CYS A 113 -3.58 -15.50 -2.60
CA CYS A 113 -2.24 -15.01 -2.88
C CYS A 113 -2.10 -14.79 -4.37
N MET A 114 -1.29 -13.81 -4.74
CA MET A 114 -0.86 -13.59 -6.11
C MET A 114 0.60 -13.10 -6.08
N LEU A 115 1.46 -13.75 -6.85
CA LEU A 115 2.82 -13.31 -7.11
C LEU A 115 2.96 -12.92 -8.59
N THR A 116 3.35 -11.68 -8.85
CA THR A 116 3.58 -11.17 -10.21
C THR A 116 5.00 -10.63 -10.38
N ASP A 117 5.54 -10.73 -11.60
CA ASP A 117 6.80 -10.09 -12.00
C ASP A 117 6.50 -8.84 -12.82
N ARG A 118 6.84 -7.66 -12.29
CA ARG A 118 6.66 -6.32 -12.88
C ARG A 118 7.45 -6.09 -14.17
N ARG A 119 8.10 -7.11 -14.75
CA ARG A 119 8.73 -7.06 -16.09
C ARG A 119 7.92 -7.74 -17.19
N ASP A 120 7.03 -8.66 -16.83
CA ASP A 120 6.18 -9.40 -17.80
C ASP A 120 5.30 -8.46 -18.65
N ASP A 121 4.63 -8.90 -19.70
CA ASP A 121 3.84 -7.94 -20.50
C ASP A 121 2.68 -7.31 -19.70
N ALA A 122 2.32 -6.08 -20.06
CA ALA A 122 1.25 -5.35 -19.37
C ALA A 122 -0.07 -6.12 -19.49
N GLN A 123 -0.63 -6.54 -18.35
CA GLN A 123 -1.96 -7.14 -18.27
C GLN A 123 -2.86 -6.16 -17.53
N LEU A 124 -3.92 -5.73 -18.20
CA LEU A 124 -5.07 -5.12 -17.56
C LEU A 124 -6.05 -6.26 -17.28
N ASP A 125 -6.45 -6.43 -16.03
CA ASP A 125 -7.51 -7.37 -15.70
C ASP A 125 -8.84 -6.87 -16.28
N GLU A 126 -9.28 -7.46 -17.39
CA GLU A 126 -10.54 -7.10 -18.08
C GLU A 126 -11.80 -7.50 -17.27
N ASN A 127 -11.65 -8.26 -16.18
CA ASN A 127 -12.77 -8.79 -15.38
C ASN A 127 -12.93 -8.10 -14.02
N LEU A 128 -12.59 -6.82 -13.91
CA LEU A 128 -12.82 -6.02 -12.70
C LEU A 128 -14.32 -5.94 -12.39
N ASN A 129 -14.71 -6.42 -11.20
CA ASN A 129 -16.08 -6.36 -10.74
C ASN A 129 -16.20 -5.46 -9.51
N SER A 130 -16.62 -4.22 -9.76
CA SER A 130 -16.77 -3.20 -8.72
C SER A 130 -17.73 -3.55 -7.59
N SER A 131 -18.63 -4.52 -7.81
CA SER A 131 -19.59 -5.00 -6.81
C SER A 131 -19.01 -6.04 -5.85
N THR A 132 -18.02 -6.84 -6.30
CA THR A 132 -17.44 -7.93 -5.51
C THR A 132 -16.04 -7.62 -5.01
N ASP A 133 -15.28 -6.84 -5.74
CA ASP A 133 -13.84 -6.69 -5.50
C ASP A 133 -13.59 -5.55 -4.50
N PHE A 134 -12.51 -5.65 -3.71
CA PHE A 134 -12.13 -4.60 -2.77
C PHE A 134 -11.64 -3.36 -3.53
N GLY A 135 -10.81 -3.55 -4.56
CA GLY A 135 -10.53 -2.51 -5.56
C GLY A 135 -9.28 -2.77 -6.39
N PRO A 136 -8.97 -1.87 -7.34
CA PRO A 136 -7.85 -2.05 -8.26
C PRO A 136 -6.49 -1.79 -7.60
N HIS A 137 -5.49 -2.60 -7.95
CA HIS A 137 -4.08 -2.35 -7.64
C HIS A 137 -3.33 -2.03 -8.94
N TYR A 138 -2.95 -0.76 -9.10
CA TYR A 138 -2.14 -0.29 -10.22
C TYR A 138 -0.65 -0.45 -9.90
N MET A 139 0.06 -1.17 -10.76
CA MET A 139 1.51 -1.30 -10.72
C MET A 139 2.09 -0.58 -11.93
N ILE A 140 2.81 0.50 -11.68
CA ILE A 140 3.21 1.47 -12.69
C ILE A 140 4.73 1.50 -12.75
N THR A 141 5.30 1.42 -13.94
CA THR A 141 6.72 1.61 -14.17
C THR A 141 6.90 2.83 -15.07
N ILE A 142 7.73 3.77 -14.62
CA ILE A 142 8.02 5.03 -15.28
C ILE A 142 9.50 5.03 -15.65
N GLU A 143 9.84 5.36 -16.88
CA GLU A 143 11.22 5.49 -17.36
C GLU A 143 11.55 6.95 -17.65
N ASN A 144 12.83 7.27 -17.85
CA ASN A 144 13.31 8.61 -18.21
C ASN A 144 12.92 9.74 -17.22
N LEU A 145 12.78 9.40 -15.93
CA LEU A 145 12.33 10.31 -14.89
C LEU A 145 13.49 11.00 -14.15
N ASP A 146 13.37 12.30 -13.93
CA ASP A 146 14.16 13.07 -12.97
C ASP A 146 13.33 13.33 -11.71
N ALA A 147 13.63 12.59 -10.63
CA ALA A 147 12.92 12.74 -9.37
C ALA A 147 13.87 13.16 -8.23
N THR A 148 13.32 13.96 -7.32
CA THR A 148 13.95 14.37 -6.06
C THR A 148 13.04 13.97 -4.91
N MET A 149 13.56 13.95 -3.67
CA MET A 149 12.71 13.73 -2.50
C MET A 149 11.53 14.72 -2.44
N GLU A 150 11.77 15.99 -2.79
CA GLU A 150 10.74 17.02 -2.78
C GLU A 150 9.66 16.77 -3.84
N SER A 151 10.05 16.41 -5.07
CA SER A 151 9.09 16.13 -6.14
C SER A 151 8.26 14.88 -5.83
N ILE A 152 8.88 13.82 -5.28
CA ILE A 152 8.19 12.60 -4.84
C ILE A 152 7.23 12.92 -3.70
N PHE A 153 7.68 13.65 -2.68
CA PHE A 153 6.84 14.06 -1.55
C PHE A 153 5.63 14.85 -2.04
N LYS A 154 5.83 15.88 -2.86
CA LYS A 154 4.74 16.71 -3.39
C LYS A 154 3.78 15.90 -4.25
N TRP A 155 4.28 15.00 -5.09
CA TRP A 155 3.43 14.16 -5.93
C TRP A 155 2.57 13.23 -5.08
N LEU A 156 3.17 12.51 -4.12
CA LEU A 156 2.43 11.65 -3.18
C LEU A 156 1.38 12.44 -2.40
N ASP A 157 1.73 13.63 -1.89
CA ASP A 157 0.82 14.46 -1.12
C ASP A 157 -0.37 14.99 -1.92
N CYS A 158 -0.19 15.16 -3.24
CA CYS A 158 -1.22 15.68 -4.14
C CYS A 158 -2.08 14.59 -4.78
N ILE A 159 -1.57 13.38 -4.98
CA ILE A 159 -2.28 12.38 -5.78
C ILE A 159 -3.52 11.85 -5.06
N ALA A 160 -3.44 11.53 -3.76
CA ALA A 160 -4.54 10.88 -3.05
C ALA A 160 -5.86 11.66 -3.16
N PRO A 161 -5.93 12.99 -2.90
CA PRO A 161 -7.15 13.76 -3.12
C PRO A 161 -7.64 13.75 -4.58
N LYS A 162 -6.73 13.76 -5.57
CA LYS A 162 -7.09 13.74 -7.00
C LYS A 162 -7.72 12.41 -7.44
N ILE A 163 -7.39 11.31 -6.76
CA ILE A 163 -7.95 9.99 -6.99
C ILE A 163 -8.95 9.60 -5.88
N ASN A 164 -9.57 10.58 -5.22
CA ASN A 164 -10.59 10.37 -4.18
C ASN A 164 -10.19 9.39 -3.07
N MET A 165 -8.91 9.32 -2.74
CA MET A 165 -8.40 8.57 -1.61
C MET A 165 -8.18 9.50 -0.43
N LEU A 166 -8.60 9.06 0.75
CA LEU A 166 -8.38 9.79 1.99
C LEU A 166 -6.98 9.50 2.55
N PRO A 167 -6.01 10.43 2.52
CA PRO A 167 -4.72 10.25 3.16
C PRO A 167 -4.87 10.19 4.67
N ILE A 168 -4.33 9.17 5.33
CA ILE A 168 -4.33 9.08 6.80
C ILE A 168 -2.96 9.41 7.41
N SER A 169 -1.96 9.60 6.57
CA SER A 169 -0.65 10.16 6.95
C SER A 169 -0.24 11.26 5.96
N ARG A 170 0.86 11.96 6.27
CA ARG A 170 1.66 12.64 5.25
C ARG A 170 2.59 11.64 4.56
N PRO A 171 3.09 11.94 3.34
CA PRO A 171 4.08 11.09 2.70
C PRO A 171 5.35 10.95 3.54
N TYR A 172 5.86 9.73 3.63
CA TYR A 172 7.16 9.42 4.21
C TYR A 172 8.13 9.14 3.07
N VAL A 173 9.14 9.99 2.88
CA VAL A 173 10.12 9.88 1.80
C VAL A 173 11.52 9.76 2.40
N ILE A 174 12.30 8.79 1.92
CA ILE A 174 13.61 8.44 2.49
C ILE A 174 14.57 7.96 1.39
N PHE A 175 15.86 8.18 1.61
CA PHE A 175 16.94 7.52 0.86
C PHE A 175 17.24 6.14 1.44
N ASP A 176 17.66 5.20 0.60
CA ASP A 176 18.11 3.87 1.06
C ASP A 176 19.49 3.89 1.74
N ASN A 177 20.36 4.83 1.36
CA ASN A 177 21.65 5.05 2.00
C ASN A 177 21.92 6.54 2.24
N VAL A 178 22.74 6.86 3.25
CA VAL A 178 23.06 8.24 3.63
C VAL A 178 24.13 8.87 2.73
N GLU A 179 25.15 8.11 2.31
CA GLU A 179 26.30 8.68 1.61
C GLU A 179 26.12 8.63 0.09
N ASN A 180 25.72 7.47 -0.43
CA ASN A 180 25.58 7.23 -1.87
C ASN A 180 24.25 6.48 -2.08
N PRO A 181 23.12 7.21 -2.10
CA PRO A 181 21.83 6.57 -2.29
C PRO A 181 21.69 6.02 -3.70
N ASP A 182 21.17 4.80 -3.80
CA ASP A 182 20.77 4.20 -5.07
C ASP A 182 19.27 4.43 -5.33
N PHE A 183 18.49 4.60 -4.26
CA PHE A 183 17.04 4.78 -4.32
C PHE A 183 16.51 5.94 -3.47
N ILE A 184 15.43 6.55 -3.98
CA ILE A 184 14.51 7.38 -3.20
C ILE A 184 13.18 6.64 -3.11
N SER A 185 12.76 6.30 -1.90
CA SER A 185 11.50 5.60 -1.65
C SER A 185 10.52 6.49 -0.90
N GLY A 186 9.26 6.45 -1.28
CA GLY A 186 8.18 7.22 -0.69
C GLY A 186 6.93 6.36 -0.49
N ILE A 187 6.28 6.48 0.66
CA ILE A 187 4.98 5.84 0.92
C ILE A 187 4.02 6.88 1.50
N LEU A 188 2.81 6.95 0.95
CA LEU A 188 1.66 7.60 1.54
C LEU A 188 0.66 6.53 1.98
N VAL A 189 0.27 6.57 3.25
CA VAL A 189 -0.78 5.69 3.77
C VAL A 189 -2.14 6.38 3.57
N VAL A 190 -3.07 5.66 2.95
CA VAL A 190 -4.47 6.09 2.77
C VAL A 190 -5.39 5.18 3.57
N ALA A 191 -6.65 5.57 3.74
CA ALA A 191 -7.57 4.96 4.71
C ALA A 191 -7.68 3.43 4.64
N GLN A 192 -7.56 2.85 3.45
CA GLN A 192 -7.78 1.42 3.23
C GLN A 192 -6.62 0.74 2.48
N SER A 193 -5.52 1.44 2.23
CA SER A 193 -4.42 0.98 1.36
C SER A 193 -3.23 1.95 1.41
N HIS A 194 -2.39 1.96 0.38
CA HIS A 194 -1.20 2.79 0.28
C HIS A 194 -0.95 3.24 -1.16
N ILE A 195 -0.14 4.29 -1.29
CA ILE A 195 0.52 4.70 -2.53
C ILE A 195 2.02 4.67 -2.28
N ALA A 196 2.77 3.86 -3.03
CA ALA A 196 4.23 3.75 -2.92
C ALA A 196 4.93 4.28 -4.17
N PHE A 197 6.13 4.83 -4.01
CA PHE A 197 6.96 5.40 -5.07
C PHE A 197 8.41 5.04 -4.81
N HIS A 198 9.03 4.27 -5.70
CA HIS A 198 10.42 3.83 -5.58
C HIS A 198 11.21 4.25 -6.82
N TYR A 199 12.05 5.26 -6.68
CA TYR A 199 12.89 5.82 -7.74
C TYR A 199 14.30 5.27 -7.67
N SER A 200 14.78 4.66 -8.76
CA SER A 200 16.19 4.30 -8.93
C SER A 200 16.94 5.46 -9.57
N ILE A 201 17.95 5.98 -8.86
CA ILE A 201 18.72 7.15 -9.29
C ILE A 201 19.56 6.82 -10.52
N ALA A 202 20.24 5.68 -10.52
CA ALA A 202 21.12 5.26 -11.63
C ALA A 202 20.33 5.00 -12.92
N GLU A 203 19.16 4.38 -12.80
CA GLU A 203 18.33 3.97 -13.95
C GLU A 203 17.40 5.09 -14.41
N ARG A 204 17.23 6.16 -13.62
CA ARG A 204 16.26 7.23 -13.87
C ARG A 204 14.86 6.67 -14.12
N ALA A 205 14.47 5.69 -13.32
CA ALA A 205 13.22 4.95 -13.47
C ALA A 205 12.54 4.78 -12.11
N ALA A 206 11.21 4.74 -12.10
CA ALA A 206 10.43 4.55 -10.89
C ALA A 206 9.41 3.42 -11.01
N ASN A 207 9.23 2.73 -9.90
CA ASN A 207 8.10 1.84 -9.67
C ASN A 207 7.12 2.52 -8.72
N VAL A 208 5.86 2.61 -9.12
CA VAL A 208 4.78 3.22 -8.33
C VAL A 208 3.68 2.20 -8.14
N ASP A 209 3.14 2.11 -6.92
CA ASP A 209 2.05 1.23 -6.57
C ASP A 209 0.90 2.07 -6.03
N ILE A 210 -0.28 1.91 -6.62
CA ILE A 210 -1.52 2.56 -6.17
C ILE A 210 -2.53 1.44 -5.91
N PHE A 211 -2.68 1.05 -4.65
CA PHE A 211 -3.75 0.15 -4.27
C PHE A 211 -4.98 0.97 -3.90
N SER A 212 -6.07 0.83 -4.64
CA SER A 212 -7.34 1.49 -4.38
C SER A 212 -8.38 0.56 -3.80
N CYS A 213 -9.11 1.06 -2.81
CA CYS A 213 -10.27 0.46 -2.15
C CYS A 213 -11.62 0.90 -2.75
N SER A 214 -11.57 1.79 -3.74
CA SER A 214 -12.71 2.23 -4.53
C SER A 214 -12.40 2.08 -6.01
N PHE A 215 -13.37 1.58 -6.76
CA PHE A 215 -13.35 1.70 -8.21
C PHE A 215 -13.52 3.18 -8.53
N LEU A 216 -12.43 3.80 -8.95
CA LEU A 216 -12.45 5.16 -9.47
C LEU A 216 -13.11 5.13 -10.84
N ASP A 217 -13.65 6.26 -11.29
CA ASP A 217 -14.14 6.38 -12.66
C ASP A 217 -13.02 5.96 -13.64
N ASP A 218 -13.39 5.16 -14.65
CA ASP A 218 -12.45 4.57 -15.61
C ASP A 218 -11.53 5.64 -16.21
N GLY A 219 -10.20 5.49 -16.07
CA GLY A 219 -9.20 6.34 -16.72
C GLY A 219 -8.65 7.51 -15.89
N VAL A 220 -9.16 7.78 -14.68
CA VAL A 220 -8.68 8.92 -13.87
C VAL A 220 -7.24 8.73 -13.41
N VAL A 221 -6.88 7.53 -12.97
CA VAL A 221 -5.52 7.21 -12.51
C VAL A 221 -4.55 7.33 -13.68
N GLU A 222 -4.90 6.74 -14.82
CA GLU A 222 -4.16 6.79 -16.08
C GLU A 222 -3.91 8.23 -16.51
N SER A 223 -4.96 9.06 -16.54
CA SER A 223 -4.86 10.48 -16.90
C SER A 223 -3.92 11.26 -15.97
N ILE A 224 -3.97 11.00 -14.66
CA ILE A 224 -3.10 11.67 -13.69
C ILE A 224 -1.64 11.23 -13.88
N ILE A 225 -1.42 9.96 -14.18
CA ILE A 225 -0.09 9.39 -14.41
C ILE A 225 0.52 9.96 -15.69
N GLU A 226 -0.24 9.99 -16.78
CA GLU A 226 0.17 10.63 -18.04
C GLU A 226 0.48 12.12 -17.85
N GLN A 227 -0.37 12.86 -17.12
CA GLN A 227 -0.12 14.27 -16.81
C GLN A 227 1.10 14.48 -15.91
N SER A 228 1.42 13.53 -15.04
CA SER A 228 2.53 13.64 -14.09
C SER A 228 3.87 13.26 -14.72
N PHE A 229 3.88 12.27 -15.60
CA PHE A 229 5.10 11.59 -16.05
C PHE A 229 5.24 11.46 -17.57
N GLY A 230 4.22 11.84 -18.35
CA GLY A 230 4.23 11.72 -19.81
C GLY A 230 3.76 10.34 -20.30
N GLU A 231 4.04 10.04 -21.57
CA GLU A 231 3.56 8.83 -22.27
C GLU A 231 4.46 7.60 -22.07
N ASP A 232 5.70 7.77 -21.59
CA ASP A 232 6.67 6.68 -21.36
C ASP A 232 6.39 5.94 -20.04
N VAL A 233 5.17 5.44 -19.88
CA VAL A 233 4.70 4.74 -18.68
C VAL A 233 4.14 3.38 -19.05
N ARG A 234 4.54 2.35 -18.28
CA ARG A 234 3.95 1.00 -18.34
C ARG A 234 3.03 0.79 -17.16
N LEU A 235 1.74 0.59 -17.43
CA LEU A 235 0.69 0.38 -16.43
C LEU A 235 0.26 -1.09 -16.39
N ARG A 236 0.02 -1.62 -15.19
CA ARG A 236 -0.67 -2.89 -14.96
C ARG A 236 -1.74 -2.72 -13.92
N LEU A 237 -2.78 -3.54 -14.02
CA LEU A 237 -3.94 -3.45 -13.15
C LEU A 237 -4.39 -4.84 -12.74
N HIS A 238 -4.46 -5.07 -11.44
CA HIS A 238 -5.01 -6.30 -10.86
C HIS A 238 -6.17 -5.98 -9.92
N ALA A 239 -7.27 -6.72 -10.04
CA ALA A 239 -8.33 -6.69 -9.04
C ALA A 239 -7.81 -7.30 -7.73
N ARG A 240 -8.04 -6.61 -6.61
CA ARG A 240 -7.66 -7.10 -5.27
C ARG A 240 -8.88 -7.19 -4.38
N GLY A 241 -8.85 -8.22 -3.55
CA GLY A 241 -9.77 -8.53 -2.48
C GLY A 241 -11.23 -8.74 -2.87
N SER A 242 -12.03 -9.19 -1.91
CA SER A 242 -13.48 -9.28 -2.02
C SER A 242 -14.17 -8.53 -0.88
N LYS A 243 -15.26 -7.83 -1.21
CA LYS A 243 -16.11 -7.10 -0.25
C LYS A 243 -16.87 -8.09 0.64
N HIS A 244 -16.24 -8.56 1.70
CA HIS A 244 -16.94 -9.33 2.73
C HIS A 244 -17.74 -8.40 3.64
N LYS A 245 -19.06 -8.58 3.63
CA LYS A 245 -19.94 -7.98 4.65
C LYS A 245 -20.03 -8.96 5.81
N HIS A 246 -19.54 -8.55 6.98
CA HIS A 246 -19.81 -9.24 8.22
C HIS A 246 -20.84 -8.44 9.01
N ASN A 247 -21.77 -9.12 9.69
CA ASN A 247 -22.78 -8.49 10.53
C ASN A 247 -22.10 -7.94 11.78
N ILE A 248 -21.77 -6.65 11.79
CA ILE A 248 -21.05 -6.01 12.89
C ILE A 248 -22.03 -5.20 13.74
N ARG A 249 -21.83 -5.24 15.06
CA ARG A 249 -22.55 -4.42 16.03
C ARG A 249 -22.09 -2.97 15.91
N TYR A 250 -23.05 -2.08 15.64
CA TYR A 250 -22.87 -0.63 15.69
C TYR A 250 -22.28 -0.22 17.05
N THR A 251 -21.10 0.39 17.05
CA THR A 251 -20.59 1.17 18.18
C THR A 251 -20.85 2.64 17.92
N GLU A 252 -21.24 3.40 18.94
CA GLU A 252 -21.51 4.83 18.79
C GLU A 252 -20.26 5.57 18.28
N LYS A 253 -20.38 6.28 17.15
CA LYS A 253 -19.30 7.10 16.58
C LYS A 253 -18.98 8.26 17.53
N ASN A 254 -17.75 8.32 18.03
CA ASN A 254 -17.27 9.48 18.79
C ASN A 254 -16.84 10.60 17.83
N ASN A 255 -17.84 11.35 17.34
CA ASN A 255 -17.66 12.43 16.35
C ASN A 255 -16.66 13.50 16.80
N TYR A 256 -16.48 13.72 18.11
CA TYR A 256 -15.49 14.65 18.62
C TYR A 256 -14.06 14.18 18.33
N ASN A 257 -13.76 12.90 18.65
CA ASN A 257 -12.44 12.32 18.43
C ASN A 257 -12.09 12.21 16.93
N ILE A 258 -13.07 11.88 16.09
CA ILE A 258 -12.89 11.84 14.63
C ILE A 258 -12.46 13.23 14.14
N ARG A 259 -13.22 14.26 14.50
CA ARG A 259 -12.95 15.65 14.08
C ARG A 259 -11.55 16.12 14.47
N ILE A 260 -11.12 15.91 15.71
CA ILE A 260 -9.80 16.38 16.15
C ILE A 260 -8.64 15.61 15.50
N ASN A 261 -8.82 14.32 15.19
CA ASN A 261 -7.81 13.53 14.48
C ASN A 261 -7.72 13.91 13.00
N LYS A 262 -8.82 14.38 12.39
CA LYS A 262 -8.83 14.86 10.99
C LYS A 262 -8.38 16.31 10.83
N ALA A 263 -8.33 17.10 11.90
CA ALA A 263 -8.03 18.53 11.84
C ALA A 263 -6.68 18.88 11.15
N TRP A 264 -5.71 17.96 11.13
CA TRP A 264 -4.46 18.19 10.40
C TRP A 264 -4.67 18.25 8.88
N GLN A 265 -5.63 17.50 8.34
CA GLN A 265 -5.96 17.52 6.92
C GLN A 265 -6.50 18.90 6.53
N ASP A 266 -7.42 19.45 7.32
CA ASP A 266 -7.96 20.80 7.12
C ASP A 266 -6.89 21.89 7.19
N ASN A 267 -5.84 21.68 7.99
CA ASN A 267 -4.72 22.63 8.10
C ASN A 267 -3.82 22.64 6.86
N ILE A 268 -3.78 21.55 6.11
CA ILE A 268 -2.89 21.34 4.96
C ILE A 268 -3.62 21.52 3.63
N TYR A 269 -4.78 20.90 3.46
CA TYR A 269 -5.55 20.86 2.21
C TYR A 269 -6.64 21.94 2.16
N LYS A 270 -6.38 23.12 2.72
CA LYS A 270 -7.34 24.23 2.68
C LYS A 270 -7.80 24.46 1.25
N GLU A 271 -9.11 24.52 1.04
CA GLU A 271 -9.66 25.09 -0.20
C GLU A 271 -9.14 26.52 -0.30
N THR A 272 -8.22 26.77 -1.23
CA THR A 272 -7.82 28.12 -1.63
C THR A 272 -8.84 28.71 -2.59
#